data_AF-A0A2N2YJH8-F1
#
_entry.id   AF-A0A2N2YJH8-F1
#
_cell.length_a   1.000
_cell.length_b   1.000
_cell.length_c   1.000
_cell.angle_alpha   90.00
_cell.angle_beta   90.00
_cell.angle_gamma   90.00
#
_symmetry.space_group_name_H-M   'P 1'
#
loop_
_entity.id
_entity.type
_entity.pdbx_description
1 polymer ?
#
loop_
_entity_poly.entity_id
_entity_poly.type
_entity_poly.pdbx_seq_one_letter_code
_entity_poly.pdbx_strand_id
1 'polypeptide(L)'
;MPDHFHCIITLGAYNFDNGVSNVYTVHEPYIRSQKTDLQEYIKLRRRMLLFKVIGKLKMQTSKQINILYNTPGTKTWQRDYYDHVIKDDGEFQRIKRYIQDNPRNWKGLGESGSKA
;
A
#
# COMPACT_ATOMS: atom_id res chain seq x y z
N MET A 1 3.96 -2.50 -15.89
CA MET A 1 4.80 -1.59 -15.10
C MET A 1 5.43 -2.40 -13.97
N PRO A 2 6.75 -2.68 -14.02
CA PRO A 2 7.43 -3.62 -13.12
C PRO A 2 8.00 -2.97 -11.83
N ASP A 3 7.61 -1.74 -11.50
CA ASP A 3 8.21 -0.91 -10.46
C ASP A 3 7.42 -0.86 -9.14
N HIS A 4 6.35 -1.64 -9.01
CA HIS A 4 5.48 -1.62 -7.84
C HIS A 4 5.09 -3.02 -7.37
N PHE A 5 4.82 -3.10 -6.07
CA PHE A 5 4.44 -4.32 -5.38
C PHE A 5 2.92 -4.37 -5.18
N HIS A 6 2.31 -5.50 -5.53
CA HIS A 6 0.90 -5.77 -5.22
C HIS A 6 0.78 -6.76 -4.06
N CYS A 7 -0.15 -6.49 -3.14
CA CYS A 7 -0.53 -7.43 -2.10
C CYS A 7 -2.03 -7.39 -1.86
N ILE A 8 -2.57 -8.50 -1.35
CA ILE A 8 -3.92 -8.57 -0.81
C ILE A 8 -3.79 -8.69 0.69
N ILE A 9 -4.43 -7.77 1.42
CA ILE A 9 -4.51 -7.81 2.87
C ILE A 9 -5.90 -8.35 3.22
N THR A 10 -5.94 -9.55 3.81
CA THR A 10 -7.18 -10.12 4.33
C THR A 10 -7.32 -9.71 5.79
N LEU A 11 -8.40 -9.03 6.13
CA LEU A 11 -8.77 -8.79 7.52
C LEU A 11 -9.49 -10.05 8.02
N GLY A 12 -8.80 -10.87 8.82
CA GLY A 12 -9.45 -12.00 9.48
C GLY A 12 -10.54 -11.53 10.46
N ALA A 13 -11.51 -12.39 10.75
CA ALA A 13 -12.46 -12.20 11.84
C ALA A 13 -11.70 -12.20 13.17
N TYR A 14 -11.15 -11.05 13.53
CA TYR A 14 -10.59 -10.82 14.85
C TYR A 14 -11.68 -10.23 15.72
N ASN A 15 -12.02 -10.92 16.81
CA ASN A 15 -12.83 -10.43 17.93
C ASN A 15 -12.08 -9.33 18.72
N PHE A 16 -11.53 -8.33 18.03
CA PHE A 16 -10.98 -7.14 18.66
C PHE A 16 -12.06 -6.08 18.62
N ASP A 17 -12.80 -5.97 19.71
CA ASP A 17 -13.75 -4.89 19.93
C ASP A 17 -12.95 -3.61 20.21
N ASN A 18 -12.46 -2.98 19.14
CA ASN A 18 -11.70 -1.73 19.18
C ASN A 18 -12.63 -0.51 19.07
N GLY A 19 -13.95 -0.72 19.17
CA GLY A 19 -14.97 0.34 19.11
C GLY A 19 -15.05 1.01 17.74
N VAL A 20 -14.52 0.40 16.68
CA VAL A 20 -14.58 0.93 15.30
C VAL A 20 -15.45 0.00 14.46
N SER A 21 -16.77 0.19 14.57
CA SER A 21 -17.78 -0.59 13.83
C SER A 21 -17.82 -0.26 12.32
N ASN A 22 -17.30 0.90 11.92
CA ASN A 22 -17.36 1.35 10.53
C ASN A 22 -15.97 1.47 9.90
N VAL A 23 -15.68 0.56 8.98
CA VAL A 23 -14.51 0.65 8.08
C VAL A 23 -14.88 1.58 6.92
N TYR A 24 -14.79 2.88 7.13
CA TYR A 24 -14.79 3.85 6.03
C TYR A 24 -13.37 3.97 5.45
N THR A 25 -13.26 4.29 4.16
CA THR A 25 -12.00 4.69 3.53
C THR A 25 -11.58 6.04 4.12
N VAL A 26 -10.90 6.02 5.27
CA VAL A 26 -10.29 7.23 5.83
C VAL A 26 -8.99 7.47 5.08
N HIS A 27 -9.10 7.90 3.82
CA HIS A 27 -7.96 8.40 3.06
C HIS A 27 -7.65 9.84 3.52
N GLU A 28 -6.40 10.25 3.35
CA GLU A 28 -5.83 11.53 3.79
C GLU A 28 -6.61 12.83 3.45
N PRO A 29 -7.54 12.95 2.46
CA PRO A 29 -8.08 14.26 2.08
C PRO A 29 -9.08 14.88 3.05
N TYR A 30 -9.84 14.10 3.83
CA TYR A 30 -10.91 14.68 4.67
C TYR A 30 -10.37 15.38 5.93
N ILE A 31 -9.16 15.03 6.39
CA ILE A 31 -8.60 15.60 7.62
C ILE A 31 -7.97 16.98 7.40
N ARG A 32 -7.53 17.29 6.17
CA ARG A 32 -6.83 18.55 5.91
C ARG A 32 -7.75 19.77 5.98
N SER A 33 -9.07 19.60 5.85
CA SER A 33 -9.98 20.75 5.70
C SER A 33 -10.65 21.26 6.98
N GLN A 34 -10.62 20.55 8.13
CA GLN A 34 -11.48 20.95 9.27
C GLN A 34 -10.96 20.80 10.70
N LYS A 35 -9.72 20.36 10.99
CA LYS A 35 -9.30 20.16 12.41
C LYS A 35 -8.10 20.99 12.83
N THR A 36 -8.39 22.02 13.62
CA THR A 36 -7.46 22.92 14.33
C THR A 36 -6.82 22.30 15.57
N ASP A 37 -7.20 21.07 15.98
CA ASP A 37 -6.63 20.39 17.16
C ASP A 37 -5.67 19.24 16.79
N LEU A 38 -4.38 19.45 17.06
CA LEU A 38 -3.30 18.50 16.87
C LEU A 38 -3.48 17.21 17.69
N GLN A 39 -4.09 17.29 18.89
CA GLN A 39 -4.29 16.13 19.75
C GLN A 39 -5.32 15.17 19.16
N GLU A 40 -6.39 15.72 18.59
CA GLU A 40 -7.41 14.94 17.91
C GLU A 40 -6.87 14.28 16.65
N TYR A 41 -6.03 15.00 15.87
CA TYR A 41 -5.33 14.44 14.72
C TYR A 41 -4.44 13.24 15.08
N ILE A 42 -3.63 13.35 16.13
CA ILE A 42 -2.77 12.25 16.60
C ILE A 42 -3.62 11.04 17.01
N LYS A 43 -4.73 11.27 17.73
CA LYS A 43 -5.66 10.22 18.14
C LYS A 43 -6.30 9.52 16.94
N LEU A 44 -6.70 10.25 15.91
CA LEU A 44 -7.24 9.71 14.67
C LEU A 44 -6.20 8.92 13.87
N ARG A 45 -4.97 9.45 13.71
CA ARG A 45 -3.87 8.74 13.03
C ARG A 45 -3.51 7.42 13.71
N ARG A 46 -3.60 7.35 15.05
CA ARG A 46 -3.36 6.09 15.79
C ARG A 46 -4.38 5.00 15.46
N ARG A 47 -5.59 5.38 15.00
CA ARG A 47 -6.66 4.46 14.58
C ARG A 47 -6.58 4.02 13.10
N MET A 48 -5.73 4.66 12.29
CA MET A 48 -5.55 4.30 10.87
C MET A 48 -4.64 3.07 10.72
N LEU A 49 -5.21 1.87 10.80
CA LEU A 49 -4.45 0.62 10.80
C LEU A 49 -3.73 0.37 9.46
N LEU A 50 -4.41 0.56 8.33
CA LEU A 50 -3.81 0.33 7.01
C LEU A 50 -2.56 1.20 6.78
N PHE A 51 -2.66 2.50 7.05
CA PHE A 51 -1.54 3.43 6.90
C PHE A 51 -0.33 3.02 7.77
N LYS A 52 -0.56 2.55 9.00
CA LYS A 52 0.51 2.07 9.88
C LYS A 52 1.18 0.81 9.35
N VAL A 53 0.39 -0.14 8.83
CA VAL A 53 0.91 -1.37 8.23
C VAL A 53 1.79 -1.04 7.02
N ILE A 54 1.29 -0.24 6.09
CA ILE A 54 2.03 0.16 4.88
C ILE A 54 3.26 1.00 5.24
N GLY A 55 3.15 1.94 6.18
CA GLY A 55 4.27 2.75 6.64
C GLY A 55 5.40 1.90 7.25
N LYS A 56 5.04 0.92 8.11
CA LYS A 56 6.02 -0.01 8.69
C LYS A 56 6.67 -0.88 7.61
N LEU A 57 5.88 -1.39 6.67
CA LEU A 57 6.38 -2.19 5.54
C LEU A 57 7.40 -1.39 4.71
N LYS A 58 7.02 -0.20 4.22
CA LYS A 58 7.89 0.67 3.42
C LYS A 58 9.18 1.01 4.18
N MET A 59 9.08 1.37 5.46
CA MET A 59 10.24 1.69 6.29
C MET A 59 11.20 0.50 6.44
N GLN A 60 10.69 -0.67 6.81
CA GLN A 60 11.54 -1.85 7.07
C GLN A 60 12.22 -2.34 5.79
N THR A 61 11.48 -2.39 4.70
CA THR A 61 12.01 -2.81 3.39
C THR A 61 13.01 -1.81 2.83
N SER A 62 12.76 -0.49 2.92
CA SER A 62 13.76 0.53 2.55
C SER A 62 15.06 0.37 3.34
N LYS A 63 14.95 0.14 4.66
CA LYS A 63 16.14 -0.06 5.50
C LYS A 63 16.94 -1.29 5.04
N GLN A 64 16.27 -2.42 4.81
CA GLN A 64 16.92 -3.65 4.35
C GLN A 64 17.55 -3.47 2.97
N ILE A 65 16.83 -2.88 2.01
CA ILE A 65 17.33 -2.61 0.65
C ILE A 65 18.56 -1.69 0.71
N ASN A 66 18.49 -0.59 1.46
CA ASN A 66 19.60 0.35 1.55
C ASN A 66 20.85 -0.26 2.23
N ILE A 67 20.68 -1.19 3.16
CA ILE A 67 21.79 -1.96 3.74
C ILE A 67 22.37 -2.93 2.70
N LEU A 68 21.51 -3.69 2.01
CA LEU A 68 21.94 -4.69 1.02
C LEU A 68 22.67 -4.08 -0.17
N TYR A 69 22.25 -2.91 -0.64
CA TYR A 69 22.85 -2.22 -1.77
C TYR A 69 23.86 -1.13 -1.39
N ASN A 70 24.15 -0.95 -0.09
CA ASN A 70 25.02 0.12 0.42
C ASN A 70 24.63 1.52 -0.06
N THR A 71 23.33 1.82 -0.05
CA THR A 71 22.73 3.09 -0.51
C THR A 71 21.96 3.81 0.61
N PRO A 72 22.59 4.10 1.77
CA PRO A 72 21.91 4.78 2.87
C PRO A 72 21.34 6.13 2.43
N GLY A 73 20.14 6.46 2.89
CA GLY A 73 19.47 7.73 2.56
C GLY A 73 18.76 7.75 1.19
N THR A 74 18.95 6.73 0.35
CA THR A 74 18.24 6.65 -0.95
C THR A 74 16.77 6.30 -0.74
N LYS A 75 15.88 6.99 -1.47
CA LYS A 75 14.44 6.73 -1.44
C LYS A 75 14.12 5.49 -2.27
N THR A 76 13.67 4.43 -1.59
CA THR A 76 13.29 3.15 -2.24
C THR A 76 11.86 3.15 -2.78
N TRP A 77 10.92 3.80 -2.09
CA TRP A 77 9.49 3.77 -2.43
C TRP A 77 9.01 5.12 -2.95
N GLN A 78 8.05 5.10 -3.88
CA GLN A 78 7.22 6.26 -4.20
C GLN A 78 6.41 6.69 -2.96
N ARG A 79 6.09 7.99 -2.87
CA ARG A 79 5.45 8.59 -1.68
C ARG A 79 4.13 7.89 -1.33
N ASP A 80 3.25 7.78 -2.31
CA ASP A 80 1.89 7.31 -2.10
C ASP A 80 1.75 5.82 -2.43
N TYR A 81 0.55 5.29 -2.26
CA TYR A 81 0.20 3.93 -2.62
C TYR A 81 -1.26 3.90 -3.07
N TYR A 82 -1.59 2.95 -3.95
CA TYR A 82 -2.97 2.67 -4.35
C TYR A 82 -3.55 1.60 -3.42
N ASP A 83 -4.73 1.86 -2.86
CA ASP A 83 -5.51 0.90 -2.11
C ASP A 83 -6.91 0.75 -2.70
N HIS A 84 -7.45 -0.46 -2.62
CA HIS A 84 -8.77 -0.81 -3.13
C HIS A 84 -9.43 -1.84 -2.22
N VAL A 85 -10.67 -1.59 -1.80
CA VAL A 85 -11.43 -2.50 -0.94
C VAL A 85 -12.13 -3.55 -1.82
N ILE A 86 -11.76 -4.81 -1.61
CA ILE A 86 -12.37 -5.97 -2.27
C ILE A 86 -13.66 -6.32 -1.53
N LYS A 87 -14.81 -6.21 -2.20
CA LYS A 87 -16.15 -6.35 -1.58
C LYS A 87 -16.82 -7.69 -1.84
N ASP A 88 -16.42 -8.38 -2.89
CA ASP A 88 -17.01 -9.65 -3.31
C ASP A 88 -15.97 -10.63 -3.89
N ASP A 89 -16.37 -11.90 -3.97
CA ASP A 89 -15.52 -12.97 -4.48
C ASP A 89 -15.14 -12.79 -5.95
N GLY A 90 -16.04 -12.24 -6.77
CA GLY A 90 -15.76 -11.99 -8.19
C GLY A 90 -14.63 -10.98 -8.36
N GLU A 91 -14.66 -9.90 -7.59
CA GLU A 91 -13.60 -8.90 -7.49
C GLU A 91 -12.30 -9.48 -6.97
N PHE A 92 -12.37 -10.30 -5.93
CA PHE A 92 -11.20 -11.01 -5.40
C PHE A 92 -10.52 -11.86 -6.48
N GLN A 93 -11.29 -12.66 -7.24
CA GLN A 93 -10.74 -13.48 -8.30
C GLN A 93 -10.11 -12.65 -9.42
N ARG A 94 -10.72 -11.51 -9.80
CA ARG A 94 -10.15 -10.60 -10.81
C ARG A 94 -8.81 -10.03 -10.37
N ILE A 95 -8.75 -9.48 -9.15
CA ILE A 95 -7.52 -8.88 -8.61
C ILE A 95 -6.43 -9.95 -8.42
N LYS A 96 -6.79 -11.12 -7.90
CA LYS A 96 -5.86 -12.24 -7.75
C LYS A 96 -5.24 -12.65 -9.10
N ARG A 97 -6.07 -12.79 -10.15
CA ARG A 97 -5.58 -13.09 -11.51
C ARG A 97 -4.67 -11.98 -12.02
N TYR A 98 -5.08 -10.72 -11.88
CA TYR A 98 -4.25 -9.58 -12.28
C TYR A 98 -2.86 -9.62 -11.62
N ILE A 99 -2.77 -9.87 -10.31
CA ILE A 99 -1.49 -9.98 -9.59
C ILE A 99 -0.64 -11.14 -10.12
N GLN A 100 -1.26 -12.29 -10.41
CA GLN A 100 -0.56 -13.47 -10.94
C GLN A 100 -0.07 -13.29 -12.38
N ASP A 101 -0.85 -12.58 -13.21
CA ASP A 101 -0.58 -12.43 -14.63
C ASP A 101 0.31 -11.20 -14.93
N ASN A 102 0.31 -10.17 -14.08
CA ASN A 102 1.11 -8.97 -14.27
C ASN A 102 2.61 -9.27 -14.50
N PRO A 103 3.29 -10.16 -13.74
CA PRO A 103 4.67 -10.54 -14.01
C PRO A 103 4.91 -11.13 -15.40
N ARG A 104 3.93 -11.85 -15.96
CA ARG A 104 4.04 -12.46 -17.30
C ARG A 104 3.97 -11.40 -18.40
N ASN A 105 3.14 -10.38 -18.20
CA ASN A 105 2.99 -9.26 -19.12
C ASN A 105 4.22 -8.32 -19.12
N TRP A 106 5.21 -8.55 -18.26
CA TRP A 106 6.44 -7.76 -18.22
C TRP A 106 7.49 -8.19 -19.27
N LYS A 107 7.47 -9.45 -19.74
CA LYS A 107 8.47 -9.97 -20.68
C LYS A 107 8.36 -9.42 -22.12
N GLY A 108 7.28 -8.71 -22.45
CA GLY A 108 7.04 -8.19 -23.80
C GLY A 108 7.72 -6.86 -24.15
N LEU A 109 8.41 -6.21 -23.22
CA LEU A 109 9.02 -4.88 -23.41
C LEU A 109 10.55 -4.91 -23.64
N GLY A 110 11.14 -6.09 -23.85
CA GLY A 110 12.58 -6.27 -24.03
C GLY A 110 13.10 -6.34 -25.47
N GLU A 111 12.22 -6.39 -26.48
CA GLU A 111 12.62 -6.52 -27.89
C GLU A 111 11.96 -5.46 -28.76
N SER A 112 12.36 -4.20 -28.59
CA SER A 112 12.13 -3.19 -29.62
C SER A 112 13.29 -2.19 -29.67
N GLY A 113 14.25 -2.49 -30.55
CA GLY A 113 14.94 -1.48 -31.34
C GLY A 113 16.19 -0.85 -30.74
N SER A 114 17.28 -1.61 -30.65
CA SER A 114 18.58 -1.06 -31.05
C SER A 114 18.54 -0.88 -32.56
N LYS A 115 18.31 0.34 -33.03
CA LYS A 115 18.73 0.76 -34.37
C LYS A 115 19.84 1.77 -34.19
N ALA A 116 21.05 1.33 -34.54
CA ALA A 116 22.15 2.18 -34.95
C ALA A 116 21.78 2.97 -36.22
#